data_AF-A0A4W5NFT8-F1
#
_entry.id   AF-A0A4W5NFT8-F1
#
_cell.length_a   1.000
_cell.length_b   1.000
_cell.length_c   1.000
_cell.angle_alpha   90.00
_cell.angle_beta   90.00
_cell.angle_gamma   90.00
#
_symmetry.space_group_name_H-M   'P 1'
#
loop_
_entity.id
_entity.type
_entity.pdbx_description
1 polymer ?
#
loop_
_entity_poly.entity_id
_entity_poly.type
_entity_poly.pdbx_seq_one_letter_code
_entity_poly.pdbx_strand_id
1 'polypeptide(L)'
;MAERSGRLSFGGGALNRPVPMNLFATWEIDGSSPSCIPRLCSLTLKRLVVLRELDKELISVVIAVKIQGSKRILRSHEIVLPPSGSVETDLALTFSLQVNTR
;
A
#
# COMPACT_ATOMS: atom_id res chain seq x y z
N MET A 1 -37.60 20.19 24.74
CA MET A 1 -36.42 20.29 25.62
C MET A 1 -35.91 18.89 25.91
N ALA A 2 -34.59 18.77 26.05
CA ALA A 2 -33.78 17.59 26.39
C ALA A 2 -33.28 16.72 25.23
N GLU A 3 -32.16 17.21 24.68
CA GLU A 3 -31.09 16.45 24.04
C GLU A 3 -30.74 15.17 24.81
N ARG A 4 -30.43 14.09 24.09
CA ARG A 4 -29.61 13.01 24.61
C ARG A 4 -28.35 12.90 23.77
N SER A 5 -27.36 13.69 24.18
CA SER A 5 -25.97 13.62 23.74
C SER A 5 -25.42 12.23 24.07
N GLY A 6 -25.35 11.38 23.05
CA GLY A 6 -24.57 10.15 23.06
C GLY A 6 -23.18 10.48 22.52
N ARG A 7 -22.24 10.81 23.41
CA ARG A 7 -20.82 10.87 23.07
C ARG A 7 -20.43 9.51 22.51
N LEU A 8 -20.26 9.43 21.19
CA LEU A 8 -19.54 8.34 20.57
C LEU A 8 -18.13 8.39 21.15
N SER A 9 -17.85 7.47 22.06
CA SER A 9 -16.53 7.25 22.61
C SER A 9 -15.58 6.96 21.46
N PHE A 10 -14.77 7.95 21.08
CA PHE A 10 -13.57 7.74 20.28
C PHE A 10 -12.62 6.90 21.13
N GLY A 11 -12.64 5.60 20.90
CA GLY A 11 -11.77 4.63 21.56
C GLY A 11 -10.32 4.89 21.21
N GLY A 12 -9.66 5.72 22.02
CA GLY A 12 -8.20 5.87 22.00
C GLY A 12 -7.53 4.56 22.43
N GLY A 13 -6.61 4.07 21.61
CA GLY A 13 -5.68 3.00 22.02
C GLY A 13 -5.19 2.04 20.94
N ALA A 14 -5.95 1.82 19.85
CA ALA A 14 -5.62 0.81 18.84
C ALA A 14 -5.68 1.30 17.37
N LEU A 15 -5.98 2.57 17.13
CA LEU A 15 -6.50 3.07 15.85
C LEU A 15 -5.48 3.55 14.81
N ASN A 16 -4.17 3.46 15.04
CA ASN A 16 -3.17 4.04 14.12
C ASN A 16 -2.18 3.02 13.52
N ARG A 17 -2.34 1.73 13.76
CA ARG A 17 -1.51 0.72 13.09
C ARG A 17 -2.15 0.32 11.76
N PRO A 18 -1.50 0.56 10.61
CA PRO A 18 -2.01 0.14 9.32
C PRO A 18 -2.19 -1.37 9.32
N VAL A 19 -3.32 -1.83 8.77
CA VAL A 19 -3.54 -3.26 8.57
C VAL A 19 -2.48 -3.78 7.60
N PRO A 20 -1.69 -4.80 7.97
CA PRO A 20 -0.69 -5.34 7.08
C PRO A 20 -1.34 -5.93 5.83
N MET A 21 -0.77 -5.61 4.67
CA MET A 21 -1.21 -6.13 3.39
C MET A 21 -0.03 -6.73 2.63
N ASN A 22 -0.16 -8.01 2.29
CA ASN A 22 0.82 -8.73 1.48
C ASN A 22 0.23 -9.01 0.10
N LEU A 23 0.88 -8.49 -0.93
CA LEU A 23 0.46 -8.59 -2.32
C LEU A 23 1.46 -9.46 -3.07
N PHE A 24 0.96 -10.45 -3.80
CA PHE A 24 1.79 -11.40 -4.53
C PHE A 24 1.39 -11.44 -6.00
N ALA A 25 2.37 -11.40 -6.90
CA ALA A 25 2.21 -11.74 -8.30
C ALA A 25 3.30 -12.73 -8.73
N THR A 26 2.88 -13.91 -9.18
CA THR A 26 3.74 -14.82 -9.93
C THR A 26 3.94 -14.28 -11.36
N TRP A 27 4.91 -14.79 -12.11
CA TRP A 27 5.06 -14.47 -13.54
C TRP A 27 4.31 -15.54 -14.37
N GLU A 28 3.70 -15.17 -15.51
CA GLU A 28 3.12 -16.17 -16.44
C GLU A 28 4.27 -16.91 -17.14
N ILE A 29 4.23 -18.23 -17.13
CA ILE A 29 5.33 -19.07 -17.62
C ILE A 29 5.46 -19.01 -19.16
N ASP A 30 4.44 -18.50 -19.85
CA ASP A 30 4.33 -18.46 -21.30
C ASP A 30 5.40 -17.56 -21.95
N GLY A 31 6.39 -18.20 -22.60
CA GLY A 31 7.46 -17.52 -23.34
C GLY A 31 8.79 -17.36 -22.58
N SER A 32 8.93 -17.94 -21.40
CA SER A 32 10.19 -17.93 -20.65
C SER A 32 11.17 -19.01 -21.17
N SER A 33 12.48 -18.71 -21.22
CA SER A 33 13.46 -19.70 -21.72
C SER A 33 13.58 -20.86 -20.73
N PRO A 34 13.81 -22.10 -21.19
CA PRO A 34 13.96 -23.24 -20.28
C PRO A 34 15.16 -23.10 -19.30
N SER A 35 16.05 -22.14 -19.53
CA SER A 35 17.17 -21.80 -18.66
C SER A 35 16.86 -20.76 -17.58
N CYS A 36 15.66 -20.16 -17.57
CA CYS A 36 15.40 -19.05 -16.66
C CYS A 36 15.16 -19.52 -15.23
N ILE A 37 15.83 -18.87 -14.28
CA ILE A 37 15.70 -19.18 -12.86
C ILE A 37 14.66 -18.23 -12.23
N PRO A 38 13.58 -18.74 -11.62
CA PRO A 38 12.62 -17.89 -10.94
C PRO A 38 13.24 -17.33 -9.66
N ARG A 39 13.19 -16.01 -9.50
CA ARG A 39 13.60 -15.28 -8.30
C ARG A 39 12.41 -14.50 -7.74
N LEU A 40 12.33 -14.42 -6.42
CA LEU A 40 11.32 -13.61 -5.74
C LEU A 40 11.93 -12.26 -5.36
N CYS A 41 11.33 -11.17 -5.80
CA CYS A 41 11.64 -9.82 -5.35
C CYS A 41 10.57 -9.39 -4.35
N SER A 42 10.96 -9.08 -3.11
CA SER A 42 10.05 -8.60 -2.07
C SER A 42 10.41 -7.17 -1.68
N LEU A 43 9.42 -6.28 -1.71
CA LEU A 43 9.52 -4.88 -1.33
C LEU A 43 8.55 -4.60 -0.18
N THR A 44 9.09 -4.17 0.97
CA THR A 44 8.28 -3.80 2.13
C THR A 44 8.34 -2.29 2.33
N LEU A 45 7.18 -1.63 2.33
CA LEU A 45 7.05 -0.21 2.64
C LEU A 45 6.52 -0.05 4.06
N LYS A 46 7.28 0.69 4.88
CA LYS A 46 7.04 0.84 6.32
C LYS A 46 6.53 2.21 6.74
N ARG A 47 6.74 3.24 5.94
CA ARG A 47 6.34 4.62 6.24
C ARG A 47 6.20 5.40 4.94
N LEU A 48 5.14 6.19 4.85
CA LEU A 48 4.89 7.16 3.79
C LEU A 48 4.94 8.56 4.41
N VAL A 49 5.79 9.41 3.84
CA VAL A 49 5.84 10.83 4.17
C VAL A 49 5.64 11.61 2.88
N VAL A 50 4.65 12.50 2.86
CA VAL A 50 4.45 13.41 1.74
C VAL A 50 5.07 14.75 2.09
N LEU A 51 6.12 15.11 1.36
CA LEU A 51 6.96 16.28 1.65
C LEU A 51 6.32 17.63 1.25
N ARG A 52 5.25 17.59 0.46
CA ARG A 52 4.49 18.76 0.04
C ARG A 52 3.01 18.52 0.34
N GLU A 53 2.32 19.57 0.75
CA GLU A 53 0.87 19.47 0.99
C GLU A 53 0.16 18.99 -0.27
N LEU A 54 -0.72 18.02 -0.08
CA LEU A 54 -1.64 17.54 -1.10
C LEU A 54 -2.88 18.43 -1.12
N ASP A 55 -3.59 18.43 -2.25
CA ASP A 55 -4.86 19.13 -2.38
C ASP A 55 -5.85 18.63 -1.30
N LYS A 56 -6.61 19.56 -0.72
CA LYS A 56 -7.57 19.31 0.36
C LYS A 56 -8.74 18.44 -0.08
N GLU A 57 -8.93 18.29 -1.40
CA GLU A 57 -9.93 17.41 -1.99
C GLU A 57 -9.48 15.94 -2.09
N LEU A 58 -8.18 15.66 -1.88
CA LEU A 58 -7.64 14.29 -1.94
C LEU A 58 -7.85 13.55 -0.61
N ILE A 59 -8.62 12.47 -0.67
CA ILE A 59 -9.02 11.68 0.51
C ILE A 59 -8.23 10.37 0.68
N SER A 60 -7.59 9.88 -0.37
CA SER A 60 -6.86 8.60 -0.32
C SER A 60 -5.71 8.52 -1.32
N VAL A 61 -4.75 7.63 -1.03
CA VAL A 61 -3.64 7.30 -1.93
C VAL A 61 -3.55 5.79 -2.15
N VAL A 62 -3.11 5.40 -3.33
CA VAL A 62 -2.84 4.01 -3.68
C VAL A 62 -1.40 3.89 -4.11
N ILE A 63 -0.68 2.91 -3.56
CA ILE A 63 0.68 2.60 -3.95
C ILE A 63 0.65 1.48 -4.97
N ALA A 64 1.14 1.77 -6.16
CA ALA A 64 1.31 0.80 -7.23
C ALA A 64 2.80 0.52 -7.44
N VAL A 65 3.17 -0.76 -7.54
CA VAL A 65 4.55 -1.18 -7.80
C VAL A 65 4.62 -2.02 -9.06
N LYS A 66 5.68 -1.83 -9.82
CA LYS A 66 5.96 -2.54 -11.06
C LYS A 66 7.45 -2.80 -11.16
N ILE A 67 7.81 -3.99 -11.62
CA ILE A 67 9.20 -4.28 -11.99
C ILE A 67 9.47 -3.75 -13.40
N GLN A 68 10.67 -3.20 -13.61
CA GLN A 68 11.07 -2.74 -14.93
C GLN A 68 11.05 -3.90 -15.94
N GLY A 69 10.43 -3.68 -17.10
CA GLY A 69 10.21 -4.74 -18.09
C GLY A 69 9.02 -5.66 -17.81
N SER A 70 8.34 -5.52 -16.66
CA SER A 70 7.10 -6.24 -16.37
C SER A 70 5.87 -5.45 -16.86
N LYS A 71 4.89 -6.18 -17.40
CA LYS A 71 3.53 -5.66 -17.66
C LYS A 71 2.66 -5.68 -16.40
N ARG A 72 3.00 -6.50 -15.40
CA ARG A 72 2.21 -6.69 -14.17
C ARG A 72 2.49 -5.59 -13.16
N ILE A 73 1.43 -5.00 -12.63
CA ILE A 73 1.45 -3.98 -11.58
C ILE A 73 0.71 -4.54 -10.36
N LEU A 74 1.33 -4.51 -9.19
CA LEU A 74 0.65 -4.76 -7.93
C LEU A 74 0.18 -3.43 -7.34
N ARG A 75 -1.04 -3.38 -6.81
CA ARG A 75 -1.65 -2.16 -6.24
C ARG A 75 -2.10 -2.43 -4.81
N SER A 76 -1.83 -1.50 -3.91
CA SER A 76 -2.37 -1.52 -2.55
C SER A 76 -3.87 -1.19 -2.54
N HIS A 77 -4.49 -1.41 -1.38
CA HIS A 77 -5.75 -0.74 -1.05
C HIS A 77 -5.55 0.78 -0.97
N GLU A 78 -6.68 1.49 -0.97
CA GLU A 78 -6.72 2.92 -0.66
C GLU A 78 -6.30 3.16 0.78
N ILE A 79 -5.27 4.00 0.95
CA ILE A 79 -4.77 4.48 2.22
C ILE A 79 -5.41 5.85 2.43
N VAL A 80 -6.31 5.95 3.40
CA VAL A 80 -7.02 7.20 3.69
C VAL A 80 -6.03 8.24 4.22
N LEU A 81 -6.09 9.45 3.66
CA LEU A 81 -5.27 10.57 4.08
C LEU A 81 -5.95 11.39 5.17
N PRO A 82 -5.21 11.90 6.16
CA PRO A 82 -5.74 12.89 7.08
C PRO A 82 -6.04 14.21 6.35
N PRO A 83 -7.10 14.94 6.72
CA PRO A 83 -7.52 16.19 6.07
C PRO A 83 -6.55 17.36 6.31
N SER A 84 -5.51 17.18 7.11
CA SER A 84 -4.51 18.19 7.46
C SER A 84 -3.48 18.47 6.36
N GLY A 85 -3.52 17.77 5.22
CA GLY A 85 -2.62 17.99 4.08
C GLY A 85 -1.18 17.48 4.30
N SER A 86 -0.70 17.44 5.55
CA SER A 86 0.51 16.73 5.95
C SER A 86 0.21 15.24 6.14
N VAL A 87 0.87 14.40 5.33
CA VAL A 87 0.70 12.95 5.38
C VAL A 87 1.98 12.33 5.90
N GLU A 88 1.93 11.88 7.15
CA GLU A 88 2.92 11.01 7.75
C GLU A 88 2.19 9.80 8.33
N THR A 89 2.30 8.68 7.62
CA THR A 89 1.56 7.46 7.96
C THR A 89 2.52 6.28 7.94
N ASP A 90 2.54 5.51 9.02
CA ASP A 90 3.20 4.21 9.01
C ASP A 90 2.53 3.33 7.95
N LEU A 91 3.27 2.37 7.40
CA LEU A 91 2.77 1.39 6.43
C LEU A 91 3.16 -0.02 6.87
N ALA A 92 2.35 -0.98 6.48
CA ALA A 92 2.66 -2.39 6.61
C ALA A 92 2.38 -3.11 5.29
N LEU A 93 2.95 -2.57 4.19
CA LEU A 93 2.72 -3.09 2.85
C LEU A 93 3.91 -3.93 2.40
N THR A 94 3.65 -5.16 1.97
CA THR A 94 4.65 -6.02 1.33
C THR A 94 4.19 -6.39 -0.07
N PHE A 95 5.05 -6.14 -1.05
CA PHE A 95 4.82 -6.51 -2.44
C PHE A 95 5.85 -7.54 -2.85
N SER A 96 5.39 -8.68 -3.36
CA SER A 96 6.23 -9.79 -3.75
C SER A 96 5.96 -10.12 -5.21
N LEU A 97 6.96 -9.94 -6.05
CA LEU A 97 6.89 -10.21 -7.49
C LEU A 97 7.92 -11.27 -7.86
N GLN A 98 7.47 -12.29 -8.58
CA GLN A 98 8.38 -13.25 -9.18
C GLN A 98 8.98 -12.68 -10.48
N VAL A 99 10.29 -12.74 -10.61
CA VAL A 99 11.05 -12.36 -11.80
C VAL A 99 11.86 -13.54 -12.29
N ASN A 100 11.87 -13.75 -13.61
CA ASN A 100 12.72 -14.74 -14.23
C ASN A 100 13.95 -14.05 -14.77
N THR A 101 15.13 -14.47 -14.31
CA THR A 101 16.42 -14.00 -14.83
C THR A 101 17.02 -15.07 -15.72
N ARG A 102 17.66 -14.64 -16.83
CA ARG A 102 18.47 -15.52 -17.68
C ARG A 102 19.74 -15.98 -16.95
#